data_AF-S4NEK0-F1
#
_entry.id   AF-S4NEK0-F1
#
_cell.length_a   1.000
_cell.length_b   1.000
_cell.length_c   1.000
_cell.angle_alpha   90.00
_cell.angle_beta   90.00
_cell.angle_gamma   90.00
#
_symmetry.space_group_name_H-M   'P 1'
#
loop_
_entity.id
_entity.type
_entity.pdbx_description
1 polymer ?
#
loop_
_entity_poly.entity_id
_entity_poly.type
_entity_poly.pdbx_seq_one_letter_code
_entity_poly.pdbx_strand_id
1 'polypeptide(L)'
;MAIKLGAEQIQQLKDQLAEANRNSHFVIISAVSKQEQSRVNMVTDWNNFLNMKSTNADNFDFHVIRDILPITTNLVYWAVAQQNLHTVTQQGDQDEQAVDDLEFYTNKVMEENKVRAE
;
A
#
# COMPACT_ATOMS: atom_id res chain seq x y z
N MET A 1 14.74 2.68 7.03
CA MET A 1 14.92 1.34 6.41
C MET A 1 15.30 0.32 7.46
N ALA A 2 14.30 -0.16 8.21
CA ALA A 2 14.46 -1.12 9.31
C ALA A 2 13.96 -2.54 8.97
N ILE A 3 13.21 -2.70 7.87
CA ILE A 3 12.67 -4.01 7.45
C ILE A 3 13.80 -4.96 7.00
N LYS A 4 14.27 -5.79 7.94
CA LYS A 4 15.23 -6.87 7.68
C LYS A 4 14.50 -8.15 7.30
N LEU A 5 14.07 -8.25 6.04
CA LEU A 5 13.55 -9.49 5.50
C LEU A 5 14.71 -10.38 5.04
N GLY A 6 14.73 -11.63 5.50
CA GLY A 6 15.59 -12.66 4.94
C GLY A 6 15.13 -13.06 3.53
N ALA A 7 16.04 -13.53 2.68
CA ALA A 7 15.72 -13.95 1.30
C ALA A 7 14.58 -14.99 1.24
N GLU A 8 14.50 -15.90 2.23
CA GLU A 8 13.41 -16.87 2.34
C GLU A 8 12.06 -16.20 2.66
N GLN A 9 12.03 -15.20 3.54
CA GLN A 9 10.80 -14.46 3.84
C GLN A 9 10.35 -13.63 2.63
N ILE A 10 11.28 -13.00 1.93
CA ILE A 10 10.97 -12.27 0.69
C ILE A 10 10.31 -13.23 -0.31
N GLN A 11 10.87 -14.43 -0.48
CA GLN A 11 10.32 -15.42 -1.39
C GLN A 11 8.92 -15.88 -0.97
N GLN A 12 8.73 -16.22 0.32
CA GLN A 12 7.41 -16.60 0.85
C GLN A 12 6.36 -15.49 0.68
N LEU A 13 6.74 -14.24 0.97
CA LEU A 13 5.85 -13.10 0.79
C LEU A 13 5.55 -12.85 -0.68
N LYS A 14 6.52 -13.04 -1.59
CA LYS A 14 6.25 -12.98 -3.03
C LYS A 14 5.23 -14.02 -3.46
N ASP A 15 5.35 -15.26 -2.98
CA ASP A 15 4.39 -16.32 -3.28
C ASP A 15 3.00 -16.01 -2.69
N GLN A 16 2.94 -15.52 -1.44
CA GLN A 16 1.69 -15.05 -0.83
C GLN A 16 1.05 -13.89 -1.60
N LEU A 17 1.85 -12.90 -2.01
CA LEU A 17 1.38 -11.76 -2.79
C LEU A 17 0.98 -12.18 -4.21
N ALA A 18 1.65 -13.16 -4.82
CA ALA A 18 1.28 -13.71 -6.11
C ALA A 18 -0.05 -14.47 -6.04
N GLU A 19 -0.29 -15.22 -4.97
CA GLU A 19 -1.56 -15.88 -4.71
C GLU A 19 -2.66 -14.86 -4.37
N ALA A 20 -2.37 -13.89 -3.50
CA ALA A 20 -3.26 -12.78 -3.20
C ALA A 20 -3.61 -12.03 -4.48
N ASN A 21 -2.66 -11.75 -5.36
CA ASN A 21 -2.88 -11.07 -6.63
C ASN A 21 -3.73 -11.87 -7.62
N ARG A 22 -3.84 -13.20 -7.47
CA ARG A 22 -4.83 -14.01 -8.21
C ARG A 22 -6.26 -13.81 -7.68
N ASN A 23 -6.41 -13.56 -6.39
CA ASN A 23 -7.71 -13.36 -5.75
C ASN A 23 -8.14 -11.88 -5.72
N SER A 24 -7.19 -10.97 -5.50
CA SER A 24 -7.34 -9.54 -5.28
C SER A 24 -6.03 -8.86 -5.70
N HIS A 25 -6.00 -8.31 -6.90
CA HIS A 25 -4.83 -7.63 -7.42
C HIS A 25 -4.54 -6.32 -6.69
N PHE A 26 -3.28 -5.93 -6.69
CA PHE A 26 -2.86 -4.63 -6.14
C PHE A 26 -3.14 -3.52 -7.14
N VAL A 27 -3.59 -2.38 -6.62
CA VAL A 27 -3.96 -1.20 -7.39
C VAL A 27 -3.37 0.05 -6.74
N ILE A 28 -3.03 1.04 -7.57
CA ILE A 28 -2.73 2.39 -7.09
C ILE A 28 -4.00 3.22 -7.26
N ILE A 29 -4.45 3.80 -6.17
CA ILE A 29 -5.64 4.65 -6.14
C ILE A 29 -5.26 6.07 -5.73
N SER A 30 -6.06 7.02 -6.19
CA SER A 30 -6.06 8.40 -5.76
C SER A 30 -7.30 8.63 -4.91
N ALA A 31 -7.13 9.02 -3.66
CA ALA A 31 -8.22 9.52 -2.83
C ALA A 31 -8.22 11.05 -2.88
N VAL A 32 -9.32 11.61 -3.38
CA VAL A 32 -9.53 13.06 -3.41
C VAL A 32 -10.53 13.41 -2.31
N SER A 33 -10.11 14.18 -1.31
CA SER A 33 -10.99 14.69 -0.27
C SER A 33 -12.00 15.66 -0.86
N LYS A 34 -13.30 15.39 -0.67
CA LYS A 34 -14.37 16.28 -1.15
C LYS A 34 -14.40 17.60 -0.38
N GLN A 35 -13.95 17.59 0.88
CA GLN A 35 -13.90 18.79 1.72
C GLN A 35 -12.68 19.66 1.44
N GLU A 36 -11.49 19.06 1.40
CA GLU A 36 -10.23 19.82 1.36
C GLU A 36 -9.66 19.97 -0.06
N GLN A 37 -10.24 19.30 -1.06
CA GLN A 37 -9.70 19.19 -2.43
C GLN A 37 -8.26 18.66 -2.48
N SER A 38 -7.79 18.04 -1.39
CA SER A 38 -6.49 17.39 -1.32
C SER A 38 -6.56 16.02 -1.99
N ARG A 39 -5.52 15.70 -2.77
CA ARG A 39 -5.37 14.42 -3.46
C ARG A 39 -4.23 13.64 -2.80
N VAL A 40 -4.50 12.41 -2.40
CA VAL A 40 -3.50 11.49 -1.88
C VAL A 40 -3.47 10.25 -2.75
N ASN A 41 -2.29 9.89 -3.25
CA ASN A 41 -2.08 8.63 -3.96
C ASN A 41 -1.66 7.57 -2.95
N MET A 42 -2.24 6.38 -3.05
CA MET A 42 -1.89 5.26 -2.18
C MET A 42 -1.92 3.93 -2.95
N VAL A 43 -1.09 3.00 -2.52
CA VAL A 43 -1.11 1.61 -2.97
C VAL A 43 -2.08 0.85 -2.06
N THR A 44 -2.91 -0.02 -2.61
CA THR A 44 -3.79 -0.90 -1.82
C THR A 44 -4.19 -2.12 -2.64
N ASP A 45 -4.79 -3.12 -2.00
CA ASP A 45 -5.42 -4.24 -2.69
C ASP A 45 -6.86 -3.89 -3.14
N TRP A 46 -7.34 -4.58 -4.17
CA TRP A 46 -8.67 -4.33 -4.73
C TRP A 46 -9.81 -4.46 -3.70
N ASN A 47 -9.76 -5.47 -2.84
CA ASN A 47 -10.78 -5.69 -1.81
C ASN A 47 -10.78 -4.57 -0.77
N ASN A 48 -9.61 -4.15 -0.30
CA ASN A 48 -9.48 -3.05 0.64
C ASN A 48 -9.89 -1.72 0.00
N PHE A 49 -9.56 -1.49 -1.28
CA PHE A 49 -10.11 -0.35 -2.03
C PHE A 49 -11.65 -0.36 -2.04
N LEU A 50 -12.28 -1.50 -2.32
CA LEU A 50 -13.75 -1.60 -2.30
C LEU A 50 -14.32 -1.30 -0.91
N ASN A 51 -13.69 -1.81 0.16
CA ASN A 51 -14.10 -1.53 1.54
C ASN A 51 -13.92 -0.05 1.90
N MET A 52 -12.77 0.54 1.58
CA MET A 52 -12.48 1.96 1.84
C MET A 52 -13.42 2.85 1.06
N LYS A 53 -13.64 2.55 -0.23
CA LYS A 53 -14.60 3.25 -1.06
C LYS A 53 -16.00 3.14 -0.49
N SER A 54 -16.44 1.96 -0.08
CA SER A 54 -17.78 1.80 0.51
C SER A 54 -17.93 2.51 1.85
N THR A 55 -16.87 2.56 2.67
CA THR A 55 -16.91 3.14 4.03
C THR A 55 -16.74 4.66 4.01
N ASN A 56 -15.97 5.18 3.06
CA ASN A 56 -15.56 6.59 3.02
C ASN A 56 -15.99 7.33 1.74
N ALA A 57 -16.82 6.73 0.87
CA ALA A 57 -17.30 7.36 -0.37
C ALA A 57 -18.00 8.71 -0.16
N ASP A 58 -18.62 8.92 1.00
CA ASP A 58 -19.26 10.19 1.33
C ASP A 58 -18.24 11.34 1.49
N ASN A 59 -17.04 11.03 1.99
CA ASN A 59 -16.01 12.04 2.30
C ASN A 59 -14.89 12.11 1.23
N PHE A 60 -14.59 11.00 0.56
CA PHE A 60 -13.49 10.88 -0.39
C PHE A 60 -13.96 10.28 -1.72
N ASP A 61 -13.51 10.87 -2.82
CA ASP A 61 -13.62 10.28 -4.16
C ASP A 61 -12.38 9.45 -4.44
N PHE A 62 -12.57 8.13 -4.58
CA PHE A 62 -11.48 7.21 -4.89
C PHE A 62 -11.45 6.86 -6.38
N HIS A 63 -10.32 7.10 -7.02
CA HIS A 63 -10.06 6.80 -8.43
C HIS A 63 -8.90 5.82 -8.58
N VAL A 64 -9.06 4.78 -9.40
CA VAL A 64 -7.96 3.87 -9.72
C VAL A 64 -7.05 4.56 -10.73
N ILE A 65 -5.80 4.84 -10.36
CA ILE A 65 -4.77 5.37 -11.26
C ILE A 65 -4.17 4.24 -12.08
N ARG A 66 -3.85 3.12 -11.42
CA ARG A 66 -3.24 1.96 -12.06
C ARG A 66 -3.82 0.68 -11.49
N ASP A 67 -4.38 -0.09 -12.40
CA ASP A 67 -4.92 -1.43 -12.14
C ASP A 67 -3.83 -2.48 -12.43
N ILE A 68 -3.72 -3.50 -11.58
CA ILE A 68 -2.75 -4.62 -11.63
C ILE A 68 -1.28 -4.18 -11.50
N LEU A 69 -0.77 -4.18 -10.27
CA LEU A 69 0.66 -3.99 -10.02
C LEU A 69 1.43 -5.31 -10.18
N PRO A 70 2.60 -5.30 -10.86
CA PRO A 70 3.47 -6.46 -10.87
C PRO A 70 4.02 -6.72 -9.47
N ILE A 71 4.14 -8.00 -9.09
CA ILE A 71 4.71 -8.40 -7.80
C ILE A 71 6.23 -8.20 -7.83
N THR A 72 6.66 -6.97 -7.53
CA THR A 72 8.07 -6.60 -7.40
C THR A 72 8.55 -6.76 -5.96
N THR A 73 9.86 -6.77 -5.79
CA THR A 73 10.46 -6.78 -4.45
C THR A 73 10.03 -5.56 -3.64
N ASN A 74 9.82 -4.38 -4.26
CA ASN A 74 9.36 -3.20 -3.54
C ASN A 74 7.92 -3.34 -3.06
N LEU A 75 7.04 -3.99 -3.83
CA LEU A 75 5.68 -4.28 -3.39
C LEU A 75 5.67 -5.19 -2.15
N VAL A 76 6.60 -6.15 -2.09
CA VAL A 76 6.79 -7.03 -0.93
C VAL A 76 7.18 -6.23 0.30
N TYR A 77 8.19 -5.36 0.17
CA TYR A 77 8.62 -4.50 1.27
C TYR A 77 7.52 -3.55 1.73
N TRP A 78 6.75 -2.99 0.79
CA TRP A 78 5.60 -2.14 1.08
C TRP A 78 4.52 -2.90 1.89
N ALA A 79 4.15 -4.11 1.46
CA ALA A 79 3.15 -4.92 2.16
C ALA A 79 3.59 -5.25 3.60
N VAL A 80 4.88 -5.56 3.80
CA VAL A 80 5.44 -5.80 5.13
C VAL A 80 5.46 -4.52 5.96
N ALA A 81 5.82 -3.38 5.37
CA ALA A 81 5.80 -2.10 6.06
C ALA A 81 4.40 -1.77 6.58
N GLN A 82 3.38 -1.98 5.73
CA GLN A 82 1.99 -1.75 6.11
C GLN A 82 1.54 -2.70 7.23
N GLN A 83 1.88 -3.99 7.14
CA GLN A 83 1.55 -4.96 8.18
C GLN A 83 2.25 -4.63 9.51
N ASN A 84 3.51 -4.20 9.45
CA ASN A 84 4.28 -3.79 10.61
C ASN A 84 3.63 -2.55 11.26
N LEU A 85 3.34 -1.51 10.46
CA LEU A 85 2.66 -0.31 10.94
C LEU A 85 1.30 -0.65 11.59
N HIS A 86 0.50 -1.51 10.96
CA HIS A 86 -0.78 -1.94 11.52
C HIS A 86 -0.61 -2.65 12.86
N THR A 87 0.40 -3.52 12.98
CA THR A 87 0.69 -4.26 14.21
C THR A 87 1.13 -3.32 15.33
N VAL A 88 2.04 -2.38 15.05
CA VAL A 88 2.56 -1.42 16.03
C VAL A 88 1.45 -0.46 16.47
N THR A 89 0.65 0.05 15.53
CA THR A 89 -0.50 0.93 15.82
C THR A 89 -1.53 0.22 16.72
N GLN A 90 -1.76 -1.09 16.51
CA GLN A 90 -2.64 -1.88 17.38
C GLN A 90 -2.10 -2.08 18.79
N GLN A 91 -0.77 -2.09 18.95
CA GLN A 91 -0.13 -2.19 20.27
C GLN A 91 -0.11 -0.84 21.02
N GLY A 92 -0.54 0.25 20.37
CA GLY A 92 -0.59 1.59 20.94
C GLY A 92 0.73 2.35 20.85
N ASP A 93 1.74 1.78 20.18
CA ASP A 93 2.99 2.44 19.89
C ASP A 93 2.93 3.09 18.50
N GLN A 94 3.36 4.34 18.39
CA GLN A 94 3.64 4.97 17.10
C GLN A 94 5.12 4.78 16.81
N ASP A 95 5.44 3.79 15.98
CA ASP A 95 6.80 3.60 15.49
C ASP A 95 7.00 4.48 14.26
N GLU A 96 7.65 5.63 14.46
CA GLU A 96 7.98 6.59 13.38
C GLU A 96 8.77 5.90 12.26
N GLN A 97 9.60 4.90 12.57
CA GLN A 97 10.35 4.16 11.56
C GLN A 97 9.45 3.31 10.66
N ALA A 98 8.39 2.71 11.19
CA ALA A 98 7.40 1.96 10.41
C ALA A 98 6.63 2.88 9.45
N VAL A 99 6.35 4.12 9.86
CA VAL A 99 5.72 5.13 8.99
C VAL A 99 6.68 5.55 7.88
N ASP A 100 7.92 5.90 8.23
CA ASP A 100 8.97 6.26 7.25
C ASP A 100 9.23 5.13 6.24
N ASP A 101 9.31 3.88 6.71
CA ASP A 101 9.51 2.72 5.85
C ASP A 101 8.31 2.53 4.90
N LEU A 102 7.07 2.67 5.40
CA LEU A 102 5.87 2.57 4.57
C LEU A 102 5.87 3.65 3.48
N GLU A 103 6.15 4.90 3.84
CA GLU A 103 6.20 6.01 2.87
C GLU A 103 7.31 5.79 1.84
N PHE A 104 8.51 5.37 2.28
CA PHE A 104 9.64 5.08 1.40
C PHE A 104 9.30 4.00 0.38
N TYR A 105 8.74 2.87 0.81
CA TYR A 105 8.38 1.78 -0.12
C TYR A 105 7.16 2.13 -0.97
N THR A 106 6.21 2.92 -0.46
CA THR A 106 5.09 3.45 -1.25
C THR A 106 5.62 4.28 -2.41
N ASN A 107 6.54 5.21 -2.13
CA ASN A 107 7.20 6.03 -3.14
C ASN A 107 7.96 5.16 -4.15
N LYS A 108 8.68 4.13 -3.71
CA LYS A 108 9.35 3.19 -4.62
C LYS A 108 8.39 2.47 -5.55
N VAL A 109 7.28 1.95 -5.03
CA VAL A 109 6.25 1.28 -5.85
C VAL A 109 5.63 2.26 -6.84
N MET A 110 5.39 3.51 -6.44
CA MET A 110 4.89 4.56 -7.34
C MET A 110 5.90 4.93 -8.43
N GLU A 111 7.16 5.17 -8.07
CA GLU A 111 8.26 5.46 -8.99
C GLU A 111 8.41 4.35 -10.04
N GLU A 112 8.43 3.09 -9.61
CA GLU A 112 8.49 1.92 -10.50
C GLU A 112 7.30 1.85 -11.46
N ASN A 113 6.12 2.26 -10.98
CA ASN A 113 4.90 2.27 -11.76
C ASN A 113 4.69 3.57 -12.55
N LYS A 114 5.67 4.48 -12.56
CA LYS A 114 5.59 5.80 -13.22
C LYS A 114 4.39 6.63 -12.77
N VAL A 115 3.93 6.42 -11.54
CA VAL A 115 2.94 7.26 -10.89
C VAL A 115 3.70 8.34 -10.12
N ARG A 116 3.38 9.62 -10.34
CA ARG A 116 3.96 10.70 -9.52
C ARG A 116 3.30 10.68 -8.15
N ALA A 117 4.09 10.53 -7.09
CA ALA A 117 3.73 11.09 -5.79
C ALA A 117 3.77 12.61 -5.97
N GLU A 118 2.60 13.26 -5.96
CA GLU A 118 2.51 14.72 -6.01
C GLU A 118 2.67 15.30 -4.60
#